data_AF-A0A172WRX3-F1
#
_entry.id   AF-A0A172WRX3-F1
#
_cell.length_a   1.000
_cell.length_b   1.000
_cell.length_c   1.000
_cell.angle_alpha   90.00
_cell.angle_beta   90.00
_cell.angle_gamma   90.00
#
_symmetry.space_group_name_H-M   'P 1'
#
loop_
_entity.id
_entity.type
_entity.pdbx_description
1 polymer ?
#
loop_
_entity_poly.entity_id
_entity_poly.type
_entity_poly.pdbx_seq_one_letter_code
_entity_poly.pdbx_strand_id
1 'polypeptide(L)' 'MPAMWPIGLQALALDWFAAWRKRRLYRRLLTLSDRQLRMRDLSRPRLMEKAQASLRQLVEEQRSARVQR' A
#
# COMPACT_ATOMS: atom_id res chain seq x y z
N MET A 1 19.75 -6.05 -30.42
CA MET A 1 18.44 -5.70 -29.82
C MET A 1 18.70 -4.81 -28.62
N PRO A 2 18.22 -3.57 -28.55
CA PRO A 2 18.62 -2.69 -27.46
C PRO A 2 17.91 -3.10 -26.17
N ALA A 3 18.71 -3.26 -25.12
CA ALA A 3 18.26 -3.46 -23.76
C ALA A 3 17.45 -2.23 -23.31
N MET A 4 16.13 -2.27 -23.48
CA MET A 4 15.22 -1.28 -22.89
C MET A 4 15.13 -1.54 -21.38
N TRP A 5 16.03 -0.97 -20.59
CA TRP A 5 15.80 -0.68 -19.17
C TRP A 5 16.65 0.45 -18.65
N PRO A 6 16.00 1.50 -18.10
CA PRO A 6 15.80 1.49 -16.65
C PRO A 6 14.39 1.90 -16.19
N ILE A 7 13.43 2.02 -17.10
CA ILE A 7 12.11 2.62 -16.80
C ILE A 7 11.28 1.74 -15.86
N GLY A 8 11.23 0.42 -16.08
CA GLY A 8 10.46 -0.43 -15.17
C GLY A 8 11.15 -0.70 -13.84
N LEU A 9 12.47 -0.52 -13.72
CA LEU A 9 13.14 -0.53 -12.42
C LEU A 9 12.72 0.69 -11.58
N GLN A 10 12.62 1.87 -12.20
CA GLN A 10 12.10 3.06 -11.52
C GLN A 10 10.62 2.90 -11.16
N ALA A 11 9.81 2.34 -12.07
CA ALA A 11 8.40 2.06 -11.78
C ALA A 11 8.25 1.05 -10.62
N LEU A 12 9.06 -0.01 -10.59
CA LEU A 12 9.12 -0.99 -9.50
C LEU A 12 9.50 -0.33 -8.17
N ALA A 13 10.51 0.53 -8.16
CA ALA A 13 10.95 1.24 -6.97
C ALA A 13 9.87 2.21 -6.45
N LEU A 14 9.20 2.94 -7.35
CA LEU A 14 8.10 3.83 -6.99
C LEU A 14 6.87 3.08 -6.46
N ASP A 15 6.51 1.95 -7.08
CA ASP A 15 5.43 1.09 -6.60
C ASP A 15 5.75 0.54 -5.21
N TRP A 16 6.98 0.07 -5.00
CA TRP A 16 7.44 -0.42 -3.70
C TRP A 16 7.44 0.68 -2.62
N PHE A 17 7.89 1.89 -2.98
CA PHE A 17 7.86 3.05 -2.09
C PHE A 17 6.43 3.48 -1.74
N ALA A 18 5.52 3.48 -2.72
CA ALA A 18 4.11 3.79 -2.50
C ALA A 18 3.44 2.76 -1.58
N ALA A 19 3.69 1.46 -1.80
CA ALA A 19 3.21 0.39 -0.94
C ALA A 19 3.77 0.50 0.49
N TRP A 20 5.07 0.80 0.63
CA TRP A 20 5.69 1.02 1.93
C TRP A 20 5.10 2.24 2.65
N ARG A 21 4.89 3.35 1.94
CA ARG A 21 4.28 4.57 2.50
C ARG A 21 2.84 4.30 2.96
N LYS A 22 2.04 3.57 2.18
CA LYS A 22 0.68 3.14 2.58
C LYS A 22 0.72 2.29 3.84
N ARG A 23 1.61 1.30 3.91
CA ARG A 23 1.76 0.44 5.09
C ARG A 23 2.16 1.24 6.33
N ARG A 24 3.08 2.19 6.20
CA ARG A 24 3.49 3.09 7.29
C ARG A 24 2.31 3.95 7.76
N LEU A 25 1.47 4.41 6.84
CA LEU A 25 0.26 5.15 7.17
C LEU A 25 -0.75 4.29 7.94
N TYR A 26 -1.00 3.04 7.53
CA TYR A 26 -1.87 2.12 8.29
C TYR A 26 -1.33 1.86 9.70
N ARG A 27 -0.02 1.67 9.86
CA ARG A 27 0.60 1.54 11.19
C ARG A 27 0.42 2.80 12.06
N ARG A 28 0.51 4.00 11.46
CA ARG A 28 0.20 5.26 12.16
C ARG A 28 -1.29 5.37 12.49
N LEU A 29 -2.18 4.92 11.62
CA LEU A 29 -3.62 4.88 11.93
C LEU A 29 -3.92 3.90 13.08
N LEU A 30 -3.16 2.81 13.21
CA LEU A 30 -3.27 1.90 14.35
C LEU A 30 -2.80 2.51 15.69
N THR A 31 -2.04 3.61 15.66
CA THR A 31 -1.72 4.38 16.89
C THR A 31 -2.84 5.33 17.31
N LEU A 32 -3.86 5.53 16.47
CA LEU A 32 -5.04 6.31 16.83
C LEU A 32 -5.97 5.48 17.73
N SER A 33 -6.72 6.19 18.58
CA SER A 33 -7.72 5.56 19.44
C SER A 33 -8.90 5.01 18.62
N ASP A 34 -9.52 3.93 19.09
CA ASP A 34 -10.69 3.31 18.44
C ASP A 34 -11.83 4.31 18.19
N ARG A 35 -11.99 5.31 19.06
CA ARG A 35 -13.00 6.37 18.92
C ARG A 35 -12.72 7.26 17.70
N GLN A 36 -11.46 7.59 17.43
CA GLN A 36 -11.06 8.38 16.26
C GLN A 36 -11.15 7.58 14.97
N LEU A 37 -10.92 6.26 15.03
CA LEU A 37 -11.11 5.35 13.91
C LEU A 37 -12.59 5.23 13.53
N ARG A 38 -13.47 5.04 14.52
CA ARG A 38 -14.93 4.99 14.29
C ARG A 38 -15.51 6.27 13.72
N MET A 39 -15.01 7.44 14.13
CA MET A 39 -15.44 8.73 13.53
C MET A 39 -15.13 8.85 12.04
N ARG A 40 -14.19 8.05 11.53
CA ARG A 40 -13.80 8.01 10.12
C ARG A 40 -14.31 6.76 9.39
N ASP A 41 -15.22 6.02 10.05
CA ASP A 41 -15.73 4.73 9.58
C ASP A 41 -14.62 3.70 9.26
N LEU A 42 -13.48 3.84 9.94
CA LEU A 42 -12.32 2.97 9.80
C LEU A 42 -12.38 1.88 10.86
N SER A 43 -12.40 0.61 10.42
CA SER A 43 -12.33 -0.52 11.33
C SER A 43 -10.89 -0.89 11.64
N ARG A 44 -10.53 -0.93 12.93
CA ARG A 44 -9.23 -1.42 13.42
C ARG A 44 -8.82 -2.80 12.87
N PRO A 45 -9.70 -3.82 12.79
CA PRO A 45 -9.32 -5.11 12.19
C PRO A 45 -8.92 -4.99 10.71
N ARG A 46 -9.66 -4.22 9.92
CA ARG A 46 -9.31 -3.95 8.50
C ARG A 46 -7.97 -3.23 8.37
N LEU A 47 -7.68 -2.29 9.27
CA LEU A 47 -6.37 -1.62 9.32
C LEU A 47 -5.24 -2.56 9.73
N MET A 48 -5.48 -3.49 10.65
CA MET A 48 -4.51 -4.51 11.04
C MET A 48 -4.21 -5.46 9.89
N GLU A 49 -5.24 -5.96 9.18
CA GLU A 49 -5.06 -6.79 7.98
C GLU A 49 -4.21 -6.07 6.93
N LYS A 50 -4.53 -4.81 6.61
CA LYS A 50 -3.76 -4.00 5.64
C LYS A 50 -2.34 -3.66 6.13
N ALA A 51 -2.12 -3.55 7.44
CA ALA A 51 -0.80 -3.30 8.01
C ALA A 51 0.08 -4.56 8.09
N GLN A 52 -0.54 -5.72 8.27
CA GLN A 52 0.12 -7.04 8.28
C GLN A 52 0.36 -7.58 6.87
N ALA A 53 -0.47 -7.17 5.90
CA ALA A 53 -0.30 -7.52 4.49
C ALA A 53 1.14 -7.31 4.01
N SER A 54 1.62 -8.25 3.20
CA SER A 54 2.96 -8.19 2.63
C SER A 54 3.05 -7.03 1.62
N LEU A 55 4.23 -6.42 1.49
CA LEU A 55 4.46 -5.36 0.50
C LEU A 55 4.15 -5.86 -0.92
N ARG A 56 4.41 -7.15 -1.19
CA ARG A 56 4.06 -7.82 -2.45
C ARG A 56 2.56 -7.75 -2.75
N GLN A 57 1.71 -8.11 -1.78
CA GLN A 57 0.25 -8.05 -1.92
C GLN A 57 -0.25 -6.62 -2.16
N LEU A 58 0.34 -5.63 -1.48
CA LEU A 58 -0.02 -4.22 -1.68
C LEU A 58 0.37 -3.69 -3.08
N VAL A 59 1.53 -4.13 -3.60
CA VAL A 59 1.98 -3.80 -4.95
C VAL A 59 1.12 -4.51 -6.00
N GLU A 60 0.73 -5.76 -5.78
CA GLU A 60 -0.21 -6.49 -6.64
C GLU A 60 -1.59 -5.84 -6.66
N GLU A 61 -2.18 -5.48 -5.52
CA GLU A 61 -3.44 -4.70 -5.47
C GLU A 61 -3.31 -3.39 -6.27
N GLN A 62 -2.19 -2.68 -6.17
CA GLN A 62 -1.95 -1.46 -6.95
C GLN A 62 -1.83 -1.71 -8.45
N ARG A 63 -1.16 -2.80 -8.85
CA ARG A 63 -1.03 -3.18 -10.26
C ARG A 63 -2.36 -3.58 -10.85
N SER A 64 -3.13 -4.43 -10.16
CA SER A 64 -4.47 -4.84 -10.57
C SER A 64 -5.40 -3.64 -10.74
N ALA A 65 -5.34 -2.66 -9.83
CA ALA A 65 -6.12 -1.44 -9.93
C ALA A 65 -5.70 -0.51 -11.10
N ARG A 66 -4.45 -0.56 -11.57
CA ARG A 66 -4.01 0.16 -12.78
C ARG A 66 -4.39 -0.57 -14.06
N VAL A 67 -4.42 -1.90 -14.05
CA VAL A 67 -4.80 -2.71 -15.23
C VAL A 67 -6.30 -2.66 -15.51
N GLN A 68 -7.12 -2.40 -14.49
CA GLN A 68 -8.58 -2.26 -14.62
C GLN A 68 -9.06 -0.83 -14.99
N ARG A 69 -8.14 0.13 -15.16
CA ARG A 69 -8.44 1.48 -15.66
C ARG A 69 -8.04 1.62 -17.11
#